data_AF-Q0J7R9-F1
#
_entry.id   AF-Q0J7R9-F1
#
_cell.length_a   1.000
_cell.length_b   1.000
_cell.length_c   1.000
_cell.angle_alpha   90.00
_cell.angle_beta   90.00
_cell.angle_gamma   90.00
#
_symmetry.space_group_name_H-M   'P 1'
#
loop_
_entity.id
_entity.type
_entity.pdbx_description
1 polymer ?
#
loop_
_entity_poly.entity_id
_entity_poly.type
_entity_poly.pdbx_seq_one_letter_code
_entity_poly.pdbx_strand_id
1 'polypeptide(L)'
;ADDTRSLLSLYNAAYMRTHGEKVLDEAVVFTTNRLRSELKHLKSPVADEVSLALDTPLFRRVRIIETQNYIPIYESATTRNEAILEFAKLNVNLLQLIYCEELKTITRWWKELNVESNLSFIRDRIVEMHFWMTGACSEPHYSLLRIILTKMTAFITILDDIFDTYATTEESMMLAKAIYMCNESATVLLPKYMKDFYLYYLKTFDSFEEALGPNKSYRVLYFKELREQAGDHYASTIQCYMLQHGTTIHEACIGIKELIEDSWKDMMKEYLAPTNLQPKIVARTVIDFARTGDYIYKQADSFTFSHTIKDMIASLYVEPYSI
;
A
#
# COMPACT_ATOMS: atom_id res chain seq x y z
N ALA A 1 -28.35 -3.69 -24.76
CA ALA A 1 -27.19 -3.58 -23.85
C ALA A 1 -27.70 -2.92 -22.58
N ASP A 2 -27.42 -3.48 -21.42
CA ASP A 2 -27.94 -3.04 -20.13
C ASP A 2 -27.30 -1.68 -19.76
N ASP A 3 -28.10 -0.60 -19.70
CA ASP A 3 -27.66 0.80 -19.54
C ASP A 3 -26.63 0.94 -18.41
N THR A 4 -26.90 0.28 -17.27
CA THR A 4 -26.03 0.27 -16.09
C THR A 4 -24.65 -0.32 -16.32
N ARG A 5 -24.54 -1.46 -17.04
CA ARG A 5 -23.23 -2.09 -17.31
C ARG A 5 -22.39 -1.28 -18.27
N SER A 6 -23.03 -0.65 -19.25
CA SER A 6 -22.36 0.30 -20.15
C SER A 6 -21.90 1.54 -19.40
N LEU A 7 -22.71 2.10 -18.49
CA LEU A 7 -22.34 3.23 -17.63
C LEU A 7 -21.17 2.88 -16.70
N LEU A 8 -21.19 1.71 -16.07
CA LEU A 8 -20.10 1.23 -15.21
C LEU A 8 -18.80 1.04 -15.99
N SER A 9 -18.89 0.54 -17.22
CA SER A 9 -17.72 0.39 -18.11
C SER A 9 -17.12 1.75 -18.47
N LEU A 10 -17.97 2.73 -18.80
CA LEU A 10 -17.53 4.10 -19.07
C LEU A 10 -16.92 4.77 -17.83
N TYR A 11 -17.54 4.60 -16.66
CA TYR A 11 -17.02 5.07 -15.38
C TYR A 11 -15.60 4.55 -15.15
N ASN A 12 -15.40 3.22 -15.22
CA ASN A 12 -14.09 2.61 -15.01
C ASN A 12 -13.05 3.09 -16.03
N ALA A 13 -13.42 3.21 -17.31
CA ALA A 13 -12.53 3.71 -18.35
C ALA A 13 -12.14 5.18 -18.13
N ALA A 14 -13.07 6.03 -17.69
CA ALA A 14 -12.82 7.45 -17.44
C ALA A 14 -11.84 7.70 -16.27
N TYR A 15 -11.67 6.74 -15.35
CA TYR A 15 -10.63 6.80 -14.32
C TYR A 15 -9.23 6.44 -14.81
N MET A 16 -9.06 6.04 -16.06
CA MET A 16 -7.75 5.89 -16.70
C MET A 16 -7.22 7.19 -17.33
N ARG A 17 -7.97 8.29 -17.18
CA ARG A 17 -7.65 9.60 -17.79
C ARG A 17 -6.28 10.14 -17.36
N THR A 18 -5.71 10.93 -18.25
CA THR A 18 -4.46 11.68 -18.12
C THR A 18 -4.74 13.19 -18.24
N HIS A 19 -3.70 14.02 -18.09
CA HIS A 19 -3.86 15.47 -18.19
C HIS A 19 -4.38 15.92 -19.57
N GLY A 20 -5.33 16.86 -19.57
CA GLY A 20 -5.90 17.47 -20.78
C GLY A 20 -7.14 16.77 -21.34
N GLU A 21 -7.54 15.61 -20.81
CA GLU A 21 -8.66 14.81 -21.29
C GLU A 21 -10.01 15.25 -20.69
N LYS A 22 -10.45 16.48 -21.00
CA LYS A 22 -11.68 17.08 -20.44
C LYS A 22 -12.93 16.22 -20.62
N VAL A 23 -13.05 15.53 -21.75
CA VAL A 23 -14.19 14.63 -22.03
C VAL A 23 -14.27 13.50 -20.99
N LEU A 24 -13.12 12.98 -20.54
CA LEU A 24 -13.09 11.94 -19.52
C LEU A 24 -13.32 12.51 -18.11
N ASP A 25 -12.86 13.73 -17.82
CA ASP A 25 -13.22 14.43 -16.58
C ASP A 25 -14.76 14.61 -16.48
N GLU A 26 -15.41 15.04 -17.56
CA GLU A 26 -16.87 15.17 -17.65
C GLU A 26 -17.58 13.80 -17.56
N ALA A 27 -17.01 12.76 -18.19
CA ALA A 27 -17.55 11.41 -18.14
C ALA A 27 -17.54 10.83 -16.72
N VAL A 28 -16.52 11.10 -15.91
CA VAL A 28 -16.50 10.71 -14.49
C VAL A 28 -17.69 11.35 -13.77
N VAL A 29 -17.87 12.67 -13.86
CA VAL A 29 -18.96 13.37 -13.18
C VAL A 29 -20.33 12.85 -13.62
N PHE A 30 -20.52 12.70 -14.94
CA PHE A 30 -21.76 12.20 -15.52
C PHE A 30 -22.10 10.78 -15.03
N THR A 31 -21.15 9.85 -15.16
CA THR A 31 -21.37 8.44 -14.80
C THR A 31 -21.51 8.24 -13.30
N THR A 32 -20.74 8.95 -12.45
CA THR A 32 -20.91 8.91 -10.99
C THR A 32 -22.33 9.28 -10.58
N ASN A 33 -22.88 10.37 -11.12
CA ASN A 33 -24.22 10.83 -10.78
C ASN A 33 -25.30 9.82 -11.23
N ARG A 34 -25.17 9.28 -12.44
CA ARG A 34 -26.11 8.29 -12.98
C ARG A 34 -26.06 6.99 -12.19
N LEU A 35 -24.87 6.44 -11.94
CA LEU A 35 -24.68 5.21 -11.18
C LEU A 35 -25.21 5.33 -9.74
N ARG A 36 -24.99 6.47 -9.07
CA ARG A 36 -25.57 6.73 -7.72
C ARG A 36 -27.10 6.74 -7.73
N SER A 37 -27.71 7.27 -8.79
CA SER A 37 -29.16 7.27 -8.95
C SER A 37 -29.68 5.85 -9.17
N GLU A 38 -29.06 5.10 -10.08
CA GLU A 38 -29.45 3.74 -10.43
C GLU A 38 -29.25 2.74 -9.28
N LEU A 39 -28.20 2.92 -8.47
CA LEU A 39 -27.87 2.04 -7.33
C LEU A 39 -29.05 1.76 -6.40
N LYS A 40 -29.95 2.74 -6.21
CA LYS A 40 -31.16 2.61 -5.37
C LYS A 40 -32.16 1.56 -5.87
N HIS A 41 -32.07 1.18 -7.14
CA HIS A 41 -33.01 0.29 -7.83
C HIS A 41 -32.38 -1.01 -8.31
N LEU A 42 -31.05 -1.12 -8.24
CA LEU A 42 -30.32 -2.33 -8.64
C LEU A 42 -30.45 -3.43 -7.58
N LYS A 43 -30.31 -4.68 -8.03
CA LYS A 43 -30.21 -5.86 -7.17
C LYS A 43 -28.81 -6.47 -7.29
N SER A 44 -28.40 -7.20 -6.26
CA SER A 44 -27.20 -8.05 -6.31
C SER A 44 -27.30 -9.04 -7.50
N PRO A 45 -26.22 -9.31 -8.25
CA PRO A 45 -24.83 -8.85 -8.02
C PRO A 45 -24.49 -7.44 -8.55
N VAL A 46 -25.32 -6.88 -9.43
CA VAL A 46 -24.98 -5.62 -10.13
C VAL A 46 -24.93 -4.43 -9.17
N ALA A 47 -25.81 -4.41 -8.17
CA ALA A 47 -25.78 -3.38 -7.11
C ALA A 47 -24.44 -3.39 -6.34
N ASP A 48 -23.92 -4.58 -6.02
CA ASP A 48 -22.69 -4.74 -5.25
C ASP A 48 -21.48 -4.25 -6.08
N GLU A 49 -21.43 -4.61 -7.36
CA GLU A 49 -20.39 -4.15 -8.29
C GLU A 49 -20.38 -2.62 -8.46
N VAL A 50 -21.56 -2.02 -8.64
CA VAL A 50 -21.71 -0.55 -8.74
C VAL A 50 -21.35 0.14 -7.43
N SER A 51 -21.76 -0.42 -6.29
CA SER A 51 -21.42 0.11 -4.96
C SER A 51 -19.90 0.12 -4.75
N LEU A 52 -19.22 -0.99 -5.05
CA LEU A 52 -17.77 -1.06 -4.98
C LEU A 52 -17.09 -0.05 -5.92
N ALA A 53 -17.65 0.23 -7.10
CA ALA A 53 -17.08 1.16 -8.08
C ALA A 53 -17.20 2.61 -7.65
N LEU A 54 -18.36 2.97 -7.11
CA LEU A 54 -18.61 4.30 -6.56
C LEU A 54 -17.82 4.57 -5.28
N ASP A 55 -17.51 3.52 -4.50
CA ASP A 55 -16.55 3.62 -3.42
C ASP A 55 -15.15 3.84 -3.99
N THR A 56 -14.58 2.86 -4.69
CA THR A 56 -13.24 2.94 -5.27
C THR A 56 -13.29 2.56 -6.75
N PRO A 57 -12.86 3.44 -7.68
CA PRO A 57 -12.81 3.12 -9.10
C PRO A 57 -11.95 1.89 -9.37
N LEU A 58 -12.37 1.03 -10.31
CA LEU A 58 -11.71 -0.26 -10.55
C LEU A 58 -10.18 -0.17 -10.71
N PHE A 59 -9.70 0.83 -11.45
CA PHE A 59 -8.27 1.04 -11.68
C PHE A 59 -7.48 1.53 -10.46
N ARG A 60 -8.16 1.94 -9.39
CA ARG A 60 -7.54 2.34 -8.11
C ARG A 60 -7.67 1.27 -7.02
N ARG A 61 -8.38 0.17 -7.30
CA ARG A 61 -8.50 -0.93 -6.34
C ARG A 61 -7.25 -1.78 -6.29
N VAL A 62 -6.91 -2.23 -5.09
CA VAL A 62 -5.86 -3.22 -4.85
C VAL A 62 -6.28 -4.55 -5.47
N ARG A 63 -5.45 -5.11 -6.35
CA ARG A 63 -5.85 -6.24 -7.22
C ARG A 63 -6.29 -7.49 -6.45
N ILE A 64 -5.51 -7.91 -5.45
CA ILE A 64 -5.81 -9.13 -4.70
C ILE A 64 -7.06 -8.98 -3.82
N ILE A 65 -7.28 -7.77 -3.30
CA ILE A 65 -8.49 -7.40 -2.55
C ILE A 65 -9.70 -7.39 -3.49
N GLU A 66 -9.54 -6.85 -4.70
CA GLU A 66 -10.59 -6.87 -5.72
C GLU A 66 -10.96 -8.31 -6.11
N THR A 67 -9.97 -9.19 -6.28
CA THR A 67 -10.22 -10.62 -6.52
C THR A 67 -11.06 -11.23 -5.40
N GLN A 68 -10.73 -10.94 -4.14
CA GLN A 68 -11.49 -11.42 -2.98
C GLN A 68 -12.93 -10.89 -2.97
N ASN A 69 -13.13 -9.61 -3.28
CA ASN A 69 -14.46 -9.01 -3.36
C ASN A 69 -15.29 -9.55 -4.53
N TYR A 70 -14.64 -9.86 -5.65
CA TYR A 70 -15.32 -10.21 -6.90
C TYR A 70 -15.69 -11.70 -7.00
N ILE A 71 -14.96 -12.61 -6.35
CA ILE A 71 -15.28 -14.04 -6.38
C ILE A 71 -16.72 -14.33 -5.91
N PRO A 72 -17.21 -13.82 -4.76
CA PRO A 72 -18.60 -14.04 -4.34
C PRO A 72 -19.63 -13.45 -5.30
N ILE A 73 -19.34 -12.28 -5.89
CA ILE A 73 -20.19 -11.63 -6.89
C ILE A 73 -20.30 -12.53 -8.13
N TYR A 74 -19.17 -13.03 -8.63
CA TYR A 74 -19.12 -13.93 -9.78
C TYR A 74 -19.77 -15.29 -9.50
N GLU A 75 -19.61 -15.83 -8.29
CA GLU A 75 -20.27 -17.05 -7.84
C GLU A 75 -21.80 -16.88 -7.84
N SER A 76 -22.34 -15.72 -7.50
CA SER A 76 -23.78 -15.47 -7.55
C SER A 76 -24.33 -15.29 -8.98
N ALA A 77 -23.48 -15.09 -9.98
CA ALA A 77 -23.90 -14.78 -11.35
C ALA A 77 -24.46 -16.01 -12.09
N THR A 78 -25.63 -15.85 -12.72
CA THR A 78 -26.28 -16.92 -13.51
C THR A 78 -25.53 -17.31 -14.78
N THR A 79 -24.64 -16.43 -15.26
CA THR A 79 -23.82 -16.63 -16.46
C THR A 79 -22.39 -17.09 -16.14
N ARG A 80 -22.12 -17.48 -14.88
CA ARG A 80 -20.77 -17.85 -14.46
C ARG A 80 -20.28 -19.10 -15.19
N ASN A 81 -18.99 -19.12 -15.45
CA ASN A 81 -18.27 -20.31 -15.88
C ASN A 81 -17.67 -20.99 -14.65
N GLU A 82 -18.10 -22.21 -14.36
CA GLU A 82 -17.68 -22.97 -13.18
C GLU A 82 -16.17 -23.25 -13.15
N ALA A 83 -15.56 -23.56 -14.30
CA ALA A 83 -14.12 -23.80 -14.37
C ALA A 83 -13.31 -22.53 -14.05
N ILE A 84 -13.80 -21.35 -14.44
CA ILE A 84 -13.17 -20.06 -14.09
C ILE A 84 -13.31 -19.78 -12.59
N LEU A 85 -14.48 -20.06 -12.01
CA LEU A 85 -14.74 -19.87 -10.58
C LEU A 85 -13.84 -20.78 -9.74
N GLU A 86 -13.80 -22.08 -10.07
CA GLU A 86 -12.93 -23.06 -9.41
C GLU A 86 -11.46 -22.65 -9.52
N PHE A 87 -11.01 -22.26 -10.72
CA PHE A 87 -9.65 -21.78 -10.94
C PHE A 87 -9.31 -20.55 -10.09
N ALA A 88 -10.21 -19.59 -9.99
CA ALA A 88 -10.02 -18.39 -9.18
C ALA A 88 -9.89 -18.72 -7.68
N LYS A 89 -10.77 -19.58 -7.16
CA LYS A 89 -10.73 -20.04 -5.76
C LYS A 89 -9.44 -20.81 -5.44
N LEU A 90 -9.03 -21.74 -6.31
CA LEU A 90 -7.78 -22.48 -6.17
C LEU A 90 -6.56 -21.56 -6.19
N ASN A 91 -6.53 -20.59 -7.10
CA ASN A 91 -5.44 -19.62 -7.19
C ASN A 91 -5.31 -18.79 -5.91
N VAL A 92 -6.44 -18.32 -5.36
CA VAL A 92 -6.42 -17.57 -4.08
C VAL A 92 -5.95 -18.45 -2.93
N ASN A 93 -6.43 -19.69 -2.82
CA ASN A 93 -5.99 -20.60 -1.76
C ASN A 93 -4.48 -20.90 -1.85
N LEU A 94 -3.93 -21.04 -3.06
CA LEU A 94 -2.49 -21.22 -3.25
C LEU A 94 -1.69 -19.98 -2.82
N LEU A 95 -2.17 -18.79 -3.18
CA LEU A 95 -1.56 -17.53 -2.74
C LEU A 95 -1.60 -17.38 -1.22
N GLN A 96 -2.73 -17.71 -0.58
CA GLN A 96 -2.87 -17.69 0.88
C GLN A 96 -1.83 -18.59 1.56
N LEU A 97 -1.56 -19.80 1.05
CA LEU A 97 -0.52 -20.66 1.61
C LEU A 97 0.87 -20.01 1.57
N ILE A 98 1.21 -19.36 0.45
CA ILE A 98 2.47 -18.63 0.29
C ILE A 98 2.54 -17.49 1.31
N TYR A 99 1.47 -16.70 1.40
CA TYR A 99 1.37 -15.56 2.31
C TYR A 99 1.46 -15.96 3.80
N CYS A 100 0.91 -17.12 4.17
CA CYS A 100 0.99 -17.64 5.53
C CYS A 100 2.41 -18.09 5.90
N GLU A 101 3.15 -18.73 4.98
CA GLU A 101 4.56 -19.08 5.22
C GLU A 101 5.48 -17.84 5.27
N GLU A 102 5.16 -16.81 4.48
CA GLU A 102 5.80 -15.49 4.58
C GLU A 102 5.57 -14.88 5.97
N LEU A 103 4.31 -14.78 6.41
CA LEU A 103 3.95 -14.25 7.72
C LEU A 103 4.58 -15.02 8.87
N LYS A 104 4.66 -16.34 8.80
CA LYS A 104 5.34 -17.17 9.81
C LYS A 104 6.82 -16.85 9.90
N THR A 105 7.46 -16.61 8.76
CA THR A 105 8.88 -16.21 8.69
C THR A 105 9.07 -14.81 9.27
N ILE A 106 8.23 -13.86 8.86
CA ILE A 106 8.30 -12.46 9.28
C ILE A 106 7.98 -12.32 10.77
N THR A 107 6.96 -13.03 11.28
CA THR A 107 6.56 -12.97 12.70
C THR A 107 7.66 -13.54 13.60
N ARG A 108 8.38 -14.58 13.17
CA ARG A 108 9.54 -15.08 13.92
C ARG A 108 10.64 -14.02 14.00
N TRP A 109 10.99 -13.44 12.87
CA TRP A 109 11.97 -12.34 12.79
C TRP A 109 11.55 -11.13 13.66
N TRP A 110 10.28 -10.75 13.62
CA TRP A 110 9.75 -9.63 14.43
C TRP A 110 9.85 -9.90 15.93
N LYS A 111 9.56 -11.13 16.37
CA LYS A 111 9.73 -11.55 17.76
C LYS A 111 11.19 -11.50 18.20
N GLU A 112 12.11 -11.98 17.36
CA GLU A 112 13.56 -11.93 17.62
C GLU A 112 14.03 -10.48 17.76
N LEU A 113 13.66 -9.59 16.83
CA LEU A 113 13.97 -8.17 16.90
C LEU A 113 13.48 -7.53 18.20
N ASN A 114 12.24 -7.80 18.60
CA ASN A 114 11.65 -7.21 19.80
C ASN A 114 12.33 -7.70 21.08
N VAL A 115 12.68 -9.00 21.15
CA VAL A 115 13.42 -9.57 22.28
C VAL A 115 14.85 -9.00 22.36
N GLU A 116 15.55 -8.90 21.23
CA GLU A 116 16.93 -8.39 21.19
C GLU A 116 17.01 -6.88 21.46
N SER A 117 16.03 -6.11 21.00
CA SER A 117 16.08 -4.64 21.02
C SER A 117 15.29 -4.00 22.17
N ASN A 118 14.50 -4.78 22.92
CA ASN A 118 13.67 -4.33 24.03
C ASN A 118 12.80 -3.08 23.72
N LEU A 119 12.19 -3.06 22.53
CA LEU A 119 11.42 -1.93 22.00
C LEU A 119 9.95 -2.00 22.42
N SER A 120 9.66 -2.06 23.71
CA SER A 120 8.28 -2.23 24.22
C SER A 120 7.30 -1.10 23.87
N PHE A 121 7.79 0.04 23.39
CA PHE A 121 7.00 1.23 23.04
C PHE A 121 6.52 1.25 21.57
N ILE A 122 7.05 0.39 20.70
CA ILE A 122 6.69 0.39 19.28
C ILE A 122 5.32 -0.25 19.05
N ARG A 123 4.62 0.20 18.01
CA ARG A 123 3.35 -0.39 17.59
C ARG A 123 3.58 -1.80 17.02
N ASP A 124 2.81 -2.77 17.48
CA ASP A 124 2.81 -4.13 16.91
C ASP A 124 1.84 -4.20 15.72
N ARG A 125 2.38 -4.04 14.51
CA ARG A 125 1.61 -3.98 13.25
C ARG A 125 2.18 -4.85 12.13
N ILE A 126 2.89 -5.92 12.48
CA ILE A 126 3.63 -6.72 11.50
C ILE A 126 2.72 -7.40 10.47
N VAL A 127 1.49 -7.76 10.85
CA VAL A 127 0.49 -8.36 9.96
C VAL A 127 -0.05 -7.32 8.98
N GLU A 128 -0.34 -6.11 9.46
CA GLU A 128 -0.80 -4.99 8.65
C GLU A 128 0.27 -4.52 7.65
N MET A 129 1.54 -4.50 8.05
CA MET A 129 2.67 -4.21 7.15
C MET A 129 2.78 -5.26 6.04
N HIS A 130 2.66 -6.54 6.38
CA HIS A 130 2.67 -7.60 5.38
C HIS A 130 1.46 -7.50 4.45
N PHE A 131 0.27 -7.23 5.00
CA PHE A 131 -0.96 -6.99 4.24
C PHE A 131 -0.79 -5.88 3.21
N TRP A 132 -0.18 -4.77 3.60
CA TRP A 132 0.15 -3.69 2.68
C TRP A 132 1.03 -4.20 1.53
N MET A 133 2.12 -4.89 1.83
CA MET A 133 3.04 -5.40 0.80
C MET A 133 2.41 -6.49 -0.09
N THR A 134 1.53 -7.33 0.46
CA THR A 134 0.72 -8.29 -0.30
C THR A 134 -0.16 -7.59 -1.32
N GLY A 135 -0.78 -6.47 -0.97
CA GLY A 135 -1.57 -5.67 -1.91
C GLY A 135 -0.72 -5.02 -3.01
N ALA A 136 0.51 -4.60 -2.68
CA ALA A 136 1.40 -3.89 -3.61
C ALA A 136 2.08 -4.84 -4.62
N CYS A 137 2.31 -6.09 -4.25
CA CYS A 137 2.86 -7.11 -5.16
C CYS A 137 2.36 -8.52 -4.80
N SER A 138 1.18 -8.90 -5.27
CA SER A 138 0.49 -10.13 -4.87
C SER A 138 1.01 -11.42 -5.51
N GLU A 139 1.67 -11.34 -6.66
CA GLU A 139 2.04 -12.52 -7.46
C GLU A 139 3.05 -13.44 -6.73
N PRO A 140 3.00 -14.77 -6.95
CA PRO A 140 3.76 -15.73 -6.14
C PRO A 140 5.28 -15.54 -6.26
N HIS A 141 5.79 -15.15 -7.43
CA HIS A 141 7.23 -14.92 -7.66
C HIS A 141 7.78 -13.67 -6.95
N TYR A 142 6.92 -12.84 -6.33
CA TYR A 142 7.32 -11.72 -5.49
C TYR A 142 7.43 -12.08 -3.99
N SER A 143 7.39 -13.37 -3.64
CA SER A 143 7.45 -13.82 -2.24
C SER A 143 8.62 -13.23 -1.44
N LEU A 144 9.85 -13.38 -1.95
CA LEU A 144 11.03 -12.79 -1.30
C LEU A 144 10.94 -11.26 -1.20
N LEU A 145 10.39 -10.61 -2.23
CA LEU A 145 10.22 -9.16 -2.26
C LEU A 145 9.25 -8.71 -1.16
N ARG A 146 8.11 -9.38 -0.97
CA ARG A 146 7.17 -9.08 0.13
C ARG A 146 7.80 -9.25 1.49
N ILE A 147 8.60 -10.29 1.71
CA ILE A 147 9.32 -10.49 2.98
C ILE A 147 10.28 -9.32 3.24
N ILE A 148 11.10 -8.95 2.25
CA ILE A 148 12.06 -7.84 2.38
C ILE A 148 11.32 -6.52 2.64
N LEU A 149 10.32 -6.18 1.82
CA LEU A 149 9.57 -4.94 1.95
C LEU A 149 8.81 -4.85 3.27
N THR A 150 8.28 -5.97 3.79
CA THR A 150 7.59 -5.98 5.08
C THR A 150 8.57 -5.65 6.21
N LYS A 151 9.75 -6.28 6.22
CA LYS A 151 10.80 -5.98 7.20
C LYS A 151 11.30 -4.54 7.11
N MET A 152 11.42 -4.01 5.90
CA MET A 152 11.76 -2.60 5.69
C MET A 152 10.67 -1.66 6.23
N THR A 153 9.40 -1.95 5.93
CA THR A 153 8.25 -1.19 6.44
C THR A 153 8.21 -1.22 7.97
N ALA A 154 8.57 -2.35 8.57
CA ALA A 154 8.69 -2.49 10.01
C ALA A 154 9.79 -1.59 10.59
N PHE A 155 10.97 -1.51 9.96
CA PHE A 155 11.99 -0.56 10.38
C PHE A 155 11.57 0.89 10.22
N ILE A 156 10.93 1.25 9.11
CA ILE A 156 10.38 2.61 8.90
C ILE A 156 9.40 2.96 10.02
N THR A 157 8.52 2.02 10.39
CA THR A 157 7.54 2.22 11.47
C THR A 157 8.19 2.35 12.84
N ILE A 158 9.24 1.56 13.13
CA ILE A 158 10.00 1.72 14.38
C ILE A 158 10.68 3.08 14.44
N LEU A 159 11.28 3.52 13.33
CA LEU A 159 11.91 4.83 13.26
C LEU A 159 10.86 5.93 13.50
N ASP A 160 9.72 5.85 12.80
CA ASP A 160 8.55 6.74 12.99
C ASP A 160 8.13 6.81 14.47
N ASP A 161 7.93 5.65 15.13
CA ASP A 161 7.59 5.58 16.56
C ASP A 161 8.64 6.26 17.45
N ILE A 162 9.93 6.04 17.16
CA ILE A 162 11.03 6.65 17.90
C ILE A 162 11.00 8.17 17.73
N PHE A 163 10.93 8.66 16.49
CA PHE A 163 10.98 10.09 16.16
C PHE A 163 9.76 10.84 16.71
N ASP A 164 8.58 10.25 16.67
CA ASP A 164 7.32 10.93 17.01
C ASP A 164 6.98 10.86 18.49
N THR A 165 7.33 9.76 19.17
CA THR A 165 6.77 9.48 20.51
C THR A 165 7.80 9.29 21.61
N TYR A 166 9.02 8.87 21.28
CA TYR A 166 9.93 8.33 22.30
C TYR A 166 11.24 9.11 22.45
N ALA A 167 11.93 9.42 21.35
CA ALA A 167 13.23 10.08 21.38
C ALA A 167 13.10 11.59 21.61
N THR A 168 14.06 12.13 22.34
CA THR A 168 14.27 13.59 22.35
C THR A 168 14.80 14.06 20.99
N THR A 169 14.67 15.35 20.67
CA THR A 169 15.23 15.94 19.44
C THR A 169 16.71 15.60 19.26
N GLU A 170 17.52 15.65 20.32
CA GLU A 170 18.95 15.32 20.27
C GLU A 170 19.19 13.85 19.92
N GLU A 171 18.46 12.94 20.57
CA GLU A 171 18.55 11.49 20.29
C GLU A 171 18.07 11.16 18.87
N SER A 172 17.02 11.83 18.39
CA SER A 172 16.53 11.75 17.01
C SER A 172 17.60 12.17 16.01
N MET A 173 18.31 13.28 16.24
CA MET A 173 19.42 13.70 15.39
C MET A 173 20.59 12.70 15.40
N MET A 174 20.90 12.12 16.57
CA MET A 174 21.91 11.07 16.69
C MET A 174 21.52 9.82 15.88
N LEU A 175 20.26 9.40 15.98
CA LEU A 175 19.73 8.26 15.23
C LEU A 175 19.72 8.51 13.73
N ALA A 176 19.23 9.66 13.27
CA ALA A 176 19.24 10.05 11.87
C ALA A 176 20.67 10.03 11.30
N LYS A 177 21.65 10.54 12.05
CA LYS A 177 23.07 10.50 11.68
C LYS A 177 23.62 9.07 11.62
N ALA A 178 23.25 8.20 12.56
CA ALA A 178 23.68 6.81 12.54
C ALA A 178 23.10 6.05 11.35
N ILE A 179 21.80 6.20 11.07
CA ILE A 179 21.14 5.64 9.89
C ILE A 179 21.79 6.17 8.60
N TYR A 180 22.19 7.44 8.57
CA TYR A 180 22.93 8.01 7.45
C TYR A 180 24.32 7.37 7.27
N MET A 181 25.05 7.10 8.36
CA MET A 181 26.36 6.44 8.28
C MET A 181 26.24 4.96 7.86
N CYS A 182 25.18 4.27 8.30
CA CYS A 182 24.84 2.90 7.91
C CYS A 182 25.99 1.89 8.09
N ASN A 183 26.71 1.99 9.19
CA ASN A 183 27.76 1.05 9.57
C ASN A 183 27.90 0.96 11.10
N GLU A 184 28.57 -0.07 11.60
CA GLU A 184 28.68 -0.36 13.04
C GLU A 184 29.39 0.76 13.83
N SER A 185 30.29 1.53 13.22
CA SER A 185 31.02 2.59 13.92
C SER A 185 30.09 3.69 14.44
N ALA A 186 28.91 3.86 13.85
CA ALA A 186 27.93 4.85 14.28
C ALA A 186 27.24 4.48 15.61
N THR A 187 27.38 3.25 16.11
CA THR A 187 26.83 2.82 17.41
C THR A 187 27.33 3.67 18.58
N VAL A 188 28.49 4.31 18.44
CA VAL A 188 29.04 5.23 19.47
C VAL A 188 28.20 6.49 19.64
N LEU A 189 27.43 6.88 18.61
CA LEU A 189 26.56 8.06 18.63
C LEU A 189 25.25 7.80 19.37
N LEU A 190 24.85 6.53 19.52
CA LEU A 190 23.50 6.18 19.93
C LEU A 190 23.37 6.00 21.45
N PRO A 191 22.22 6.40 22.03
CA PRO A 191 21.83 6.01 23.39
C PRO A 191 21.82 4.48 23.54
N LYS A 192 22.05 3.99 24.77
CA LYS A 192 22.16 2.54 25.05
C LYS A 192 20.98 1.73 24.51
N TYR A 193 19.75 2.23 24.63
CA TYR A 193 18.54 1.51 24.22
C TYR A 193 18.37 1.38 22.69
N MET A 194 19.05 2.22 21.89
CA MET A 194 18.95 2.19 20.43
C MET A 194 20.03 1.32 19.78
N LYS A 195 21.09 0.95 20.52
CA LYS A 195 22.27 0.27 19.95
C LYS A 195 21.93 -1.11 19.41
N ASP A 196 21.20 -1.90 20.19
CA ASP A 196 20.83 -3.26 19.82
C ASP A 196 19.89 -3.26 18.60
N PHE A 197 18.91 -2.34 18.59
CA PHE A 197 18.07 -2.08 17.43
C PHE A 197 18.88 -1.73 16.17
N TYR A 198 19.81 -0.77 16.27
CA TYR A 198 20.59 -0.32 15.13
C TYR A 198 21.52 -1.43 14.59
N LEU A 199 22.12 -2.24 15.47
CA LEU A 199 22.92 -3.40 15.05
C LEU A 199 22.05 -4.46 14.36
N TYR A 200 20.85 -4.72 14.89
CA TYR A 200 19.90 -5.64 14.26
C TYR A 200 19.42 -5.13 12.89
N TYR A 201 19.21 -3.82 12.77
CA TYR A 201 18.93 -3.14 11.51
C TYR A 201 20.03 -3.42 10.48
N LEU A 202 21.29 -3.14 10.81
CA LEU A 202 22.42 -3.39 9.90
C LEU A 202 22.50 -4.87 9.47
N LYS A 203 22.46 -5.79 10.44
CA LYS A 203 22.47 -7.24 10.19
C LYS A 203 21.33 -7.67 9.27
N THR A 204 20.15 -7.08 9.41
CA THR A 204 19.00 -7.40 8.56
C THR A 204 19.22 -6.91 7.13
N PHE A 205 19.80 -5.73 6.92
CA PHE A 205 20.15 -5.24 5.59
C PHE A 205 21.22 -6.12 4.91
N ASP A 206 22.22 -6.58 5.67
CA ASP A 206 23.22 -7.53 5.16
C ASP A 206 22.56 -8.84 4.71
N SER A 207 21.56 -9.33 5.47
CA SER A 207 20.79 -10.52 5.08
C SER A 207 19.99 -10.32 3.78
N PHE A 208 19.57 -9.10 3.47
CA PHE A 208 18.90 -8.80 2.19
C PHE A 208 19.89 -8.85 1.03
N GLU A 209 21.08 -8.31 1.22
CA GLU A 209 22.15 -8.34 0.23
C GLU A 209 22.55 -9.78 -0.08
N GLU A 210 22.68 -10.63 0.94
CA GLU A 210 22.93 -12.06 0.80
C GLU A 210 21.80 -12.78 0.04
N ALA A 211 20.54 -12.57 0.45
CA ALA A 211 19.38 -13.20 -0.17
C ALA A 211 19.17 -12.80 -1.64
N LEU A 212 19.51 -11.57 -2.00
CA LEU A 212 19.43 -11.08 -3.38
C LEU A 212 20.62 -11.53 -4.25
N GLY A 213 21.75 -11.84 -3.62
CA GLY A 213 23.00 -12.21 -4.26
C GLY A 213 23.74 -11.02 -4.88
N PRO A 214 25.00 -11.21 -5.29
CA PRO A 214 25.92 -10.13 -5.68
C PRO A 214 25.45 -9.31 -6.89
N ASN A 215 24.65 -9.90 -7.77
CA ASN A 215 24.12 -9.22 -8.97
C ASN A 215 22.89 -8.34 -8.69
N LYS A 216 22.31 -8.39 -7.50
CA LYS A 216 21.07 -7.67 -7.14
C LYS A 216 21.16 -6.95 -5.80
N SER A 217 22.24 -7.10 -5.04
CA SER A 217 22.50 -6.40 -3.77
C SER A 217 22.49 -4.87 -3.92
N TYR A 218 22.84 -4.33 -5.10
CA TYR A 218 22.72 -2.89 -5.39
C TYR A 218 21.29 -2.34 -5.22
N ARG A 219 20.27 -3.19 -5.24
CA ARG A 219 18.89 -2.75 -4.96
C ARG A 219 18.71 -2.35 -3.51
N VAL A 220 19.48 -2.94 -2.60
CA VAL A 220 19.56 -2.54 -1.19
C VAL A 220 20.23 -1.16 -1.04
N LEU A 221 21.18 -0.82 -1.92
CA LEU A 221 21.81 0.51 -1.97
C LEU A 221 20.81 1.61 -2.35
N TYR A 222 19.94 1.40 -3.34
CA TYR A 222 18.86 2.35 -3.64
C TYR A 222 17.95 2.62 -2.43
N PHE A 223 17.69 1.59 -1.61
CA PHE A 223 16.93 1.73 -0.37
C PHE A 223 17.72 2.41 0.75
N LYS A 224 19.06 2.23 0.77
CA LYS A 224 19.95 3.02 1.63
C LYS A 224 20.03 4.48 1.17
N GLU A 225 19.83 4.80 -0.11
CA GLU A 225 20.00 6.15 -0.67
C GLU A 225 18.73 7.04 -0.66
N LEU A 226 17.52 6.47 -0.61
CA LEU A 226 16.27 7.21 -0.41
C LEU A 226 16.18 7.73 1.04
N ARG A 227 16.86 8.84 1.32
CA ARG A 227 16.91 9.46 2.66
C ARG A 227 16.38 10.89 2.59
N GLU A 228 15.17 11.09 3.09
CA GLU A 228 14.62 12.43 3.32
C GLU A 228 15.28 13.08 4.54
N GLN A 229 15.36 14.41 4.48
CA GLN A 229 16.07 15.25 5.44
C GLN A 229 15.36 15.23 6.80
N ALA A 230 16.10 14.92 7.87
CA ALA A 230 15.63 15.06 9.24
C ALA A 230 15.64 16.55 9.64
N GLY A 231 14.46 17.15 9.81
CA GLY A 231 14.25 18.50 10.30
C GLY A 231 13.23 18.52 11.43
N ASP A 232 13.45 19.42 12.39
CA ASP A 232 12.58 19.64 13.56
C ASP A 232 11.18 20.14 13.13
N HIS A 233 10.16 19.56 13.77
CA HIS A 233 8.73 19.90 13.70
C HIS A 233 8.02 19.62 12.37
N TYR A 234 7.26 18.53 12.34
CA TYR A 234 6.36 18.22 11.25
C TYR A 234 5.17 19.18 11.25
N ALA A 235 5.17 20.12 10.31
CA ALA A 235 3.98 20.85 9.94
C ALA A 235 3.09 19.92 9.10
N SER A 236 1.83 19.75 9.51
CA SER A 236 0.86 18.93 8.76
C SER A 236 0.75 19.45 7.32
N THR A 237 0.67 18.56 6.33
CA THR A 237 0.46 18.93 4.92
C THR A 237 -0.70 19.91 4.75
N ILE A 238 -1.78 19.74 5.52
CA ILE A 238 -2.94 20.64 5.51
C ILE A 238 -2.55 22.03 6.05
N GLN A 239 -1.83 22.09 7.17
CA GLN A 239 -1.39 23.37 7.75
C GLN A 239 -0.40 24.09 6.83
N CYS A 240 0.54 23.37 6.22
CA CYS A 240 1.45 23.91 5.21
C CYS A 240 0.69 24.50 4.03
N TYR A 241 -0.28 23.76 3.49
CA TYR A 241 -1.11 24.22 2.39
C TYR A 241 -1.91 25.48 2.77
N MET A 242 -2.54 25.48 3.96
CA MET A 242 -3.28 26.64 4.46
C MET A 242 -2.39 27.88 4.59
N LEU A 243 -1.20 27.72 5.16
CA LEU A 243 -0.25 28.82 5.34
C LEU A 243 0.27 29.36 4.00
N GLN A 244 0.58 28.47 3.07
CA GLN A 244 1.10 28.83 1.76
C GLN A 244 0.05 29.51 0.87
N HIS A 245 -1.20 29.08 0.94
CA HIS A 245 -2.27 29.53 0.05
C HIS A 245 -3.28 30.47 0.72
N GLY A 246 -3.17 30.72 2.03
CA GLY A 246 -4.11 31.55 2.78
C GLY A 246 -5.53 30.95 2.83
N THR A 247 -5.64 29.62 2.84
CA THR A 247 -6.93 28.90 2.74
C THR A 247 -7.45 28.40 4.08
N THR A 248 -8.74 28.10 4.13
CA THR A 248 -9.35 27.34 5.24
C THR A 248 -8.95 25.86 5.19
N ILE A 249 -9.14 25.13 6.30
CA ILE A 249 -8.93 23.66 6.34
C ILE A 249 -9.74 22.97 5.23
N HIS A 250 -10.99 23.39 5.01
CA HIS A 250 -11.85 22.78 4.01
C HIS A 250 -11.30 22.94 2.58
N GLU A 251 -10.90 24.17 2.23
CA GLU A 251 -10.29 24.48 0.93
C GLU A 251 -8.94 23.78 0.75
N ALA A 252 -8.13 23.70 1.81
CA ALA A 252 -6.88 22.94 1.78
C ALA A 252 -7.11 21.44 1.54
N CYS A 253 -8.11 20.84 2.17
CA CYS A 253 -8.49 19.45 1.90
C CYS A 253 -8.96 19.23 0.46
N ILE A 254 -9.69 20.19 -0.13
CA ILE A 254 -10.07 20.13 -1.54
C ILE A 254 -8.84 20.20 -2.44
N GLY A 255 -7.97 21.19 -2.22
CA GLY A 255 -6.75 21.36 -3.01
C GLY A 255 -5.80 20.16 -2.92
N ILE A 256 -5.64 19.54 -1.75
CA ILE A 256 -4.85 18.31 -1.60
C ILE A 256 -5.49 17.13 -2.36
N LYS A 257 -6.82 17.02 -2.37
CA LYS A 257 -7.51 15.99 -3.18
C LYS A 257 -7.29 16.20 -4.67
N GLU A 258 -7.29 17.44 -5.13
CA GLU A 258 -6.96 17.77 -6.53
C GLU A 258 -5.51 17.40 -6.86
N LEU A 259 -4.54 17.67 -5.98
CA LEU A 259 -3.15 17.24 -6.15
C LEU A 259 -3.01 15.71 -6.21
N ILE A 260 -3.79 14.97 -5.42
CA ILE A 260 -3.85 13.50 -5.48
C ILE A 260 -4.41 13.06 -6.84
N GLU A 261 -5.49 13.67 -7.31
CA GLU A 261 -6.06 13.37 -8.63
C GLU A 261 -5.08 13.64 -9.78
N ASP A 262 -4.33 14.75 -9.71
CA ASP A 262 -3.29 15.08 -10.68
C ASP A 262 -2.15 14.05 -10.63
N SER A 263 -1.71 13.64 -9.43
CA SER A 263 -0.71 12.58 -9.26
C SER A 263 -1.18 11.24 -9.87
N TRP A 264 -2.47 10.91 -9.76
CA TRP A 264 -3.05 9.76 -10.45
C TRP A 264 -2.99 9.89 -11.97
N LYS A 265 -3.28 11.07 -12.53
CA LYS A 265 -3.19 11.34 -13.98
C LYS A 265 -1.76 11.19 -14.49
N ASP A 266 -0.78 11.67 -13.74
CA ASP A 266 0.65 11.51 -14.05
C ASP A 266 1.06 10.03 -14.04
N MET A 267 0.72 9.28 -12.99
CA MET A 267 1.00 7.83 -12.92
C MET A 267 0.32 7.06 -14.06
N MET A 268 -0.92 7.42 -14.41
CA MET A 268 -1.65 6.78 -15.49
C MET A 268 -1.00 7.04 -16.85
N LYS A 269 -0.48 8.26 -17.10
CA LYS A 269 0.23 8.59 -18.34
C LYS A 269 1.45 7.69 -18.53
N GLU A 270 2.29 7.56 -17.50
CA GLU A 270 3.49 6.70 -17.54
C GLU A 270 3.13 5.21 -17.69
N TYR A 271 2.02 4.77 -17.09
CA TYR A 271 1.56 3.39 -17.21
C TYR A 271 1.01 3.02 -18.59
N LEU A 272 0.28 3.94 -19.23
CA LEU A 272 -0.35 3.73 -20.53
C LEU A 272 0.63 3.91 -21.69
N ALA A 273 1.55 4.86 -21.57
CA ALA A 273 2.54 5.18 -22.59
C ALA A 273 3.97 5.07 -22.01
N PRO A 274 4.42 3.85 -21.65
CA PRO A 274 5.74 3.67 -21.07
C PRO A 274 6.82 4.13 -22.05
N THR A 275 7.74 4.98 -21.59
CA THR A 275 8.89 5.38 -22.37
C THR A 275 9.85 4.20 -22.54
N ASN A 276 10.63 4.17 -23.63
CA ASN A 276 11.68 3.15 -23.84
C ASN A 276 12.77 3.16 -22.74
N LEU A 277 12.78 4.19 -21.88
CA LEU A 277 13.73 4.37 -20.79
C LEU A 277 13.35 3.60 -19.52
N GLN A 278 12.07 3.25 -19.32
CA GLN A 278 11.62 2.57 -18.10
C GLN A 278 10.82 1.30 -18.41
N PRO A 279 11.20 0.15 -17.84
CA PRO A 279 10.40 -1.06 -17.95
C PRO A 279 8.98 -0.85 -17.40
N LYS A 280 7.95 -1.27 -18.14
CA LYS A 280 6.53 -1.19 -17.74
C LYS A 280 6.24 -1.75 -16.33
N ILE A 281 7.06 -2.71 -15.88
CA ILE A 281 6.95 -3.27 -14.55
C ILE A 281 7.17 -2.22 -13.45
N VAL A 282 8.01 -1.21 -13.66
CA VAL A 282 8.27 -0.14 -12.68
C VAL A 282 7.01 0.70 -12.46
N ALA A 283 6.41 1.21 -13.55
CA ALA A 283 5.17 1.98 -13.49
C ALA A 283 4.03 1.15 -12.87
N ARG A 284 3.95 -0.14 -13.21
CA ARG A 284 2.98 -1.06 -12.60
C ARG A 284 3.15 -1.16 -11.09
N THR A 285 4.38 -1.35 -10.61
CA THR A 285 4.70 -1.45 -9.18
C THR A 285 4.31 -0.16 -8.45
N VAL A 286 4.68 1.01 -8.98
CA VAL A 286 4.32 2.31 -8.39
C VAL A 286 2.80 2.46 -8.24
N ILE A 287 2.05 2.11 -9.28
CA ILE A 287 0.58 2.13 -9.22
C ILE A 287 0.04 1.17 -8.16
N ASP A 288 0.58 -0.04 -8.03
CA ASP A 288 0.11 -0.99 -7.01
C ASP A 288 0.42 -0.54 -5.58
N PHE A 289 1.54 0.15 -5.37
CA PHE A 289 1.82 0.86 -4.12
C PHE A 289 0.82 2.00 -3.86
N ALA A 290 0.52 2.82 -4.88
CA ALA A 290 -0.46 3.89 -4.74
C ALA A 290 -1.86 3.37 -4.41
N ARG A 291 -2.28 2.27 -5.03
CA ARG A 291 -3.57 1.60 -4.76
C ARG A 291 -3.68 1.13 -3.31
N THR A 292 -2.60 0.55 -2.79
CA THR A 292 -2.59 0.05 -1.40
C THR A 292 -2.50 1.18 -0.38
N GLY A 293 -1.72 2.22 -0.67
CA GLY A 293 -1.71 3.44 0.14
C GLY A 293 -3.09 4.08 0.19
N ASP A 294 -3.75 4.26 -0.96
CA ASP A 294 -5.12 4.76 -1.03
C ASP A 294 -6.05 3.86 -0.21
N TYR A 295 -6.04 2.54 -0.42
CA TYR A 295 -6.88 1.60 0.33
C TYR A 295 -6.71 1.70 1.87
N ILE A 296 -5.48 1.81 2.35
CA ILE A 296 -5.18 1.88 3.79
C ILE A 296 -5.61 3.22 4.40
N TYR A 297 -5.42 4.34 3.70
CA TYR A 297 -5.61 5.69 4.26
C TYR A 297 -6.87 6.41 3.77
N LYS A 298 -7.67 5.79 2.89
CA LYS A 298 -8.82 6.43 2.22
C LYS A 298 -9.84 7.03 3.18
N GLN A 299 -10.25 6.28 4.20
CA GLN A 299 -11.31 6.69 5.13
C GLN A 299 -10.76 7.14 6.48
N ALA A 300 -9.75 6.43 6.97
CA ALA A 300 -9.09 6.64 8.24
C ALA A 300 -7.68 6.08 8.16
N ASP A 301 -6.88 6.31 9.21
CA ASP A 301 -5.60 5.64 9.40
C ASP A 301 -5.83 4.16 9.78
N SER A 302 -6.07 3.32 8.77
CA SER A 302 -6.29 1.89 8.95
C SER A 302 -5.01 1.13 9.28
N PHE A 303 -3.83 1.76 9.16
CA PHE A 303 -2.57 1.18 9.58
C PHE A 303 -2.45 1.23 11.10
N THR A 304 -2.71 2.39 11.70
CA THR A 304 -2.72 2.54 13.17
C THR A 304 -3.96 1.88 13.78
N PHE A 305 -5.14 2.06 13.16
CA PHE A 305 -6.43 1.54 13.63
C PHE A 305 -6.96 0.44 12.72
N SER A 306 -6.37 -0.76 12.78
CA SER A 306 -6.59 -1.85 11.83
C SER A 306 -7.97 -2.53 11.83
N HIS A 307 -8.89 -2.07 12.67
CA HIS A 307 -10.28 -2.58 12.69
C HIS A 307 -10.99 -2.50 11.33
N THR A 308 -10.66 -1.51 10.49
CA THR A 308 -11.25 -1.32 9.15
C THR A 308 -10.76 -2.33 8.11
N ILE A 309 -9.58 -2.92 8.30
CA ILE A 309 -8.96 -3.88 7.36
C ILE A 309 -8.94 -5.31 7.89
N LYS A 310 -9.40 -5.54 9.12
CA LYS A 310 -9.36 -6.82 9.81
C LYS A 310 -10.04 -7.96 9.03
N ASP A 311 -11.21 -7.68 8.47
CA ASP A 311 -11.96 -8.70 7.71
C ASP A 311 -11.24 -9.08 6.42
N MET A 312 -10.62 -8.09 5.75
CA MET A 312 -9.83 -8.34 4.55
C MET A 312 -8.53 -9.10 4.87
N ILE A 313 -7.88 -8.80 6.01
CA ILE A 313 -6.77 -9.60 6.53
C ILE A 313 -7.23 -11.05 6.76
N ALA A 314 -8.37 -11.26 7.42
CA ALA A 314 -8.90 -12.62 7.64
C ALA A 314 -9.13 -13.37 6.32
N SER A 315 -9.71 -12.72 5.30
CA SER A 315 -9.91 -13.36 3.99
C SER A 315 -8.61 -13.74 3.27
N LEU A 316 -7.52 -12.99 3.48
CA LEU A 316 -6.24 -13.25 2.79
C LEU A 316 -5.38 -14.27 3.52
N TYR A 317 -5.49 -14.38 4.85
CA TYR A 317 -4.56 -15.17 5.66
C TYR A 317 -5.19 -16.30 6.48
N VAL A 318 -6.52 -16.29 6.65
CA VAL A 318 -7.19 -17.21 7.60
C VAL A 318 -8.27 -18.04 6.93
N GLU A 319 -9.08 -17.43 6.07
CA GLU A 319 -10.29 -18.05 5.52
C GLU A 319 -10.06 -18.50 4.07
N PRO A 320 -9.80 -19.79 3.80
CA PRO A 320 -9.70 -20.30 2.44
C PRO A 320 -11.09 -20.43 1.80
N TYR A 321 -11.15 -20.34 0.48
CA TYR A 321 -12.36 -20.72 -0.26
C TYR A 321 -12.61 -22.22 -0.15
N SER A 322 -13.88 -22.57 0.06
CA SER A 322 -14.36 -23.93 -0.20
C SER A 322 -14.39 -24.15 -1.72
N ILE A 323 -13.69 -25.21 -2.15
CA ILE A 323 -13.61 -25.63 -3.56
C ILE A 323 -14.83 -26.46 -3.92
#